data_AF-A0A1W9ULZ4-F1
#
_entry.id   AF-A0A1W9ULZ4-F1
#
_cell.length_a   1.000
_cell.length_b   1.000
_cell.length_c   1.000
_cell.angle_alpha   90.00
_cell.angle_beta   90.00
_cell.angle_gamma   90.00
#
_symmetry.space_group_name_H-M   'P 1'
#
loop_
_entity.id
_entity.type
_entity.pdbx_description
1 polymer ?
#
loop_
_entity_poly.entity_id
_entity_poly.type
_entity_poly.pdbx_seq_one_letter_code
_entity_poly.pdbx_strand_id
1 'polypeptide(L)'
;MTPEQWDGVLAVHLQGAYNVTAPAFRAMRENGYGRVVMTTSAAGLFGNFGQANYSAAKMGLVGMMNTLKLEGAKHNIKVNTIAPLAATRLTEDVMPPDMLKKLKPEMVAPLALYLCAEQCAESGLVVNAGGGFFSRAAVASAPVVQVGDGQQAPTVEEIHRHWAEIDSLESSRQYQDANAMLMDMLA
;
A
#
# COMPACT_ATOMS: atom_id res chain seq x y z
N MET A 1 -14.66 -15.27 -12.35
CA MET A 1 -15.02 -13.98 -11.74
C MET A 1 -16.06 -13.33 -12.61
N THR A 2 -17.25 -13.07 -12.07
CA THR A 2 -18.33 -12.34 -12.77
C THR A 2 -18.23 -10.84 -12.49
N PRO A 3 -18.89 -9.97 -13.29
CA PRO A 3 -18.97 -8.53 -13.01
C PRO A 3 -19.49 -8.21 -11.61
N GLU A 4 -20.50 -8.91 -11.12
CA GLU A 4 -21.11 -8.68 -9.81
C GLU A 4 -20.14 -9.03 -8.66
N GLN A 5 -19.34 -10.09 -8.83
CA GLN A 5 -18.29 -10.46 -7.89
C GLN A 5 -17.16 -9.41 -7.87
N TRP A 6 -16.86 -8.81 -9.02
CA TRP A 6 -15.91 -7.71 -9.10
C TRP A 6 -16.45 -6.47 -8.38
N ASP A 7 -17.64 -6.01 -8.78
CA ASP A 7 -18.26 -4.80 -8.27
C ASP A 7 -18.53 -4.89 -6.78
N GLY A 8 -19.02 -6.02 -6.27
CA GLY A 8 -19.27 -6.21 -4.84
C GLY A 8 -18.02 -6.04 -3.98
N VAL A 9 -16.87 -6.56 -4.43
CA VAL A 9 -15.60 -6.47 -3.70
C VAL A 9 -15.06 -5.04 -3.71
N LEU A 10 -15.08 -4.36 -4.86
CA LEU A 10 -14.63 -2.97 -4.97
C LEU A 10 -15.55 -2.01 -4.21
N ALA A 11 -16.86 -2.22 -4.27
CA ALA A 11 -17.87 -1.42 -3.58
C ALA A 11 -17.67 -1.46 -2.06
N VAL A 12 -17.40 -2.64 -1.49
CA VAL A 12 -17.18 -2.78 -0.04
C VAL A 12 -15.82 -2.25 0.38
N HIS A 13 -14.74 -2.63 -0.32
CA HIS A 13 -13.39 -2.33 0.17
C HIS A 13 -12.90 -0.95 -0.21
N LEU A 14 -12.90 -0.62 -1.51
CA LEU A 14 -12.30 0.61 -1.99
C LEU A 14 -13.29 1.77 -1.90
N GLN A 15 -14.49 1.59 -2.47
CA GLN A 15 -15.55 2.61 -2.41
C GLN A 15 -16.03 2.83 -0.97
N GLY A 16 -16.16 1.76 -0.17
CA GLY A 16 -16.48 1.86 1.25
C GLY A 16 -15.46 2.67 2.05
N ALA A 17 -14.16 2.44 1.82
CA ALA A 17 -13.11 3.22 2.47
C ALA A 17 -13.16 4.70 2.06
N TYR A 18 -13.43 5.01 0.78
CA TYR A 18 -13.65 6.39 0.34
C TYR A 18 -14.87 7.02 1.02
N ASN A 19 -16.01 6.32 1.05
CA ASN A 19 -17.27 6.83 1.61
C ASN A 19 -17.16 7.16 3.11
N VAL A 20 -16.32 6.42 3.86
CA VAL A 20 -16.04 6.71 5.27
C VAL A 20 -14.98 7.80 5.42
N THR A 21 -13.88 7.70 4.66
CA THR A 21 -12.72 8.57 4.85
C THR A 21 -12.99 9.99 4.38
N ALA A 22 -13.66 10.18 3.24
CA ALA A 22 -13.88 11.51 2.66
C ALA A 22 -14.57 12.50 3.62
N PRO A 23 -15.72 12.18 4.27
CA PRO A 23 -16.32 13.10 5.24
C PRO A 23 -15.48 13.24 6.52
N ALA A 24 -14.89 12.16 7.04
CA ALA A 24 -14.04 12.23 8.23
C ALA A 24 -12.80 13.09 8.01
N PHE A 25 -12.16 12.99 6.84
CA PHE A 25 -10.97 13.74 6.47
C PHE A 25 -11.26 15.24 6.38
N ARG A 26 -12.46 15.65 5.92
CA ARG A 26 -12.89 17.05 5.96
C ARG A 26 -12.94 17.57 7.40
N ALA A 27 -13.60 16.84 8.29
CA ALA A 27 -13.66 17.19 9.71
C ALA A 27 -12.25 17.22 10.36
N MET A 28 -11.39 16.25 10.06
CA MET A 28 -10.00 16.22 10.56
C MET A 28 -9.21 17.46 10.11
N ARG A 29 -9.40 17.90 8.85
CA ARG A 29 -8.74 19.11 8.32
C ARG A 29 -9.20 20.37 9.03
N GLU A 30 -10.50 20.50 9.29
CA GLU A 30 -11.08 21.62 10.03
C GLU A 30 -10.58 21.69 11.48
N ASN A 31 -10.34 20.53 12.10
CA ASN A 31 -9.86 20.43 13.48
C ASN A 31 -8.33 20.40 13.63
N GLY A 32 -7.58 20.33 12.52
CA GLY A 32 -6.11 20.31 12.53
C GLY A 32 -5.49 19.06 13.16
N TYR A 33 -6.21 17.93 13.15
CA TYR A 33 -5.68 16.64 13.62
C TYR A 33 -6.43 15.46 13.00
N GLY A 34 -5.70 14.41 12.64
CA GLY A 34 -6.31 13.15 12.21
C GLY A 34 -5.35 11.96 12.17
N ARG A 35 -5.91 10.77 12.36
CA ARG A 35 -5.21 9.50 12.14
C ARG A 35 -6.13 8.55 11.39
N VAL A 36 -5.62 7.98 10.30
CA VAL A 36 -6.38 7.07 9.44
C VAL A 36 -5.54 5.82 9.21
N VAL A 37 -6.15 4.64 9.40
CA VAL A 37 -5.54 3.35 9.11
C VAL A 37 -6.36 2.66 8.02
N MET A 38 -5.72 2.41 6.88
CA MET A 38 -6.26 1.59 5.80
C MET A 38 -5.88 0.13 6.01
N THR A 39 -6.66 -0.81 5.47
CA THR A 39 -6.38 -2.25 5.59
C THR A 39 -6.18 -2.89 4.22
N THR A 40 -4.93 -3.09 3.83
CA THR A 40 -4.54 -3.88 2.64
C THR A 40 -4.42 -5.37 3.00
N SER A 41 -3.71 -6.16 2.21
CA SER A 41 -3.42 -7.58 2.47
C SER A 41 -2.18 -8.02 1.68
N ALA A 42 -1.63 -9.19 2.02
CA ALA A 42 -0.58 -9.81 1.20
C ALA A 42 -1.04 -10.04 -0.25
N ALA A 43 -2.31 -10.44 -0.45
CA ALA A 43 -2.90 -10.57 -1.78
C ALA A 43 -2.96 -9.24 -2.53
N GLY A 44 -3.18 -8.11 -1.84
CA GLY A 44 -3.10 -6.77 -2.42
C GLY A 44 -1.69 -6.38 -2.83
N LEU A 45 -0.70 -6.68 -1.99
CA LEU A 45 0.69 -6.28 -2.20
C LEU A 45 1.44 -7.14 -3.22
N PHE A 46 1.18 -8.45 -3.24
CA PHE A 46 1.98 -9.43 -3.97
C PHE A 46 1.14 -10.31 -4.92
N GLY A 47 -0.18 -10.11 -4.95
CA GLY A 47 -1.10 -10.97 -5.68
C GLY A 47 -1.46 -12.25 -4.93
N ASN A 48 -2.58 -12.85 -5.32
CA ASN A 48 -2.95 -14.21 -4.92
C ASN A 48 -3.85 -14.81 -6.00
N PHE A 49 -3.65 -16.08 -6.33
CA PHE A 49 -4.37 -16.73 -7.42
C PHE A 49 -5.89 -16.70 -7.17
N GLY A 50 -6.67 -16.34 -8.20
CA GLY A 50 -8.13 -16.25 -8.10
C GLY A 50 -8.67 -15.02 -7.37
N GLN A 51 -7.82 -14.09 -6.92
CA GLN A 51 -8.23 -12.93 -6.10
C GLN A 51 -8.05 -11.56 -6.78
N ALA A 52 -8.08 -11.48 -8.12
CA ALA A 52 -7.77 -10.23 -8.83
C ALA A 52 -8.65 -9.01 -8.43
N ASN A 53 -9.95 -9.18 -8.19
CA ASN A 53 -10.82 -8.10 -7.65
C ASN A 53 -10.40 -7.67 -6.24
N TYR A 54 -10.12 -8.62 -5.35
CA TYR A 54 -9.70 -8.36 -3.98
C TYR A 54 -8.32 -7.69 -3.93
N SER A 55 -7.35 -8.22 -4.69
CA SER A 55 -6.02 -7.63 -4.85
C SER A 55 -6.10 -6.19 -5.38
N ALA A 56 -6.91 -5.95 -6.42
CA ALA A 56 -7.13 -4.60 -6.96
C ALA A 56 -7.71 -3.65 -5.91
N ALA A 57 -8.76 -4.07 -5.20
CA ALA A 57 -9.36 -3.25 -4.16
C ALA A 57 -8.37 -2.93 -3.01
N LYS A 58 -7.59 -3.92 -2.57
CA LYS A 58 -6.62 -3.79 -1.48
C LYS A 58 -5.41 -2.95 -1.85
N MET A 59 -4.89 -3.07 -3.07
CA MET A 59 -3.82 -2.19 -3.55
C MET A 59 -4.34 -0.77 -3.83
N GLY A 60 -5.60 -0.62 -4.24
CA GLY A 60 -6.26 0.69 -4.35
C GLY A 60 -6.26 1.48 -3.03
N LEU A 61 -6.35 0.80 -1.88
CA LEU A 61 -6.23 1.45 -0.56
C LEU A 61 -4.81 1.98 -0.28
N VAL A 62 -3.77 1.30 -0.77
CA VAL A 62 -2.37 1.80 -0.70
C VAL A 62 -2.22 3.04 -1.57
N GLY A 63 -2.81 3.04 -2.77
CA GLY A 63 -2.87 4.22 -3.64
C GLY A 63 -3.58 5.41 -2.97
N MET A 64 -4.75 5.18 -2.37
CA MET A 64 -5.47 6.21 -1.63
C MET A 64 -4.66 6.76 -0.44
N MET A 65 -3.98 5.89 0.31
CA MET A 65 -3.09 6.31 1.39
C MET A 65 -1.93 7.18 0.89
N ASN A 66 -1.29 6.79 -0.23
CA ASN A 66 -0.15 7.51 -0.81
C ASN A 66 -0.50 8.97 -1.17
N THR A 67 -1.75 9.23 -1.55
CA THR A 67 -2.21 10.60 -1.80
C THR A 67 -2.64 11.30 -0.52
N LEU A 68 -3.47 10.66 0.32
CA LEU A 68 -4.01 11.29 1.53
C LEU A 68 -2.93 11.65 2.57
N LYS A 69 -1.81 10.92 2.62
CA LYS A 69 -0.66 11.28 3.47
C LYS A 69 -0.11 12.67 3.12
N LEU A 70 -0.14 13.04 1.83
CA LEU A 70 0.35 14.31 1.33
C LEU A 70 -0.68 15.43 1.54
N GLU A 71 -1.95 15.17 1.19
CA GLU A 71 -3.05 16.13 1.38
C GLU A 71 -3.26 16.50 2.86
N GLY A 72 -3.01 15.54 3.75
CA GLY A 72 -3.21 15.66 5.20
C GLY A 72 -2.02 16.26 5.96
N ALA A 73 -0.82 16.29 5.35
CA ALA A 73 0.43 16.60 6.05
C ALA A 73 0.40 17.95 6.77
N LYS A 74 -0.07 19.01 6.09
CA LYS A 74 -0.17 20.37 6.65
C LYS A 74 -1.23 20.52 7.74
N HIS A 75 -2.10 19.53 7.91
CA HIS A 75 -3.21 19.53 8.86
C HIS A 75 -2.99 18.53 10.01
N ASN A 76 -1.77 18.03 10.21
CA ASN A 76 -1.45 16.98 11.20
C ASN A 76 -2.36 15.74 11.06
N ILE A 77 -2.69 15.39 9.81
CA ILE A 77 -3.40 14.17 9.48
C ILE A 77 -2.40 13.15 8.96
N LYS A 78 -2.36 11.99 9.60
CA LYS A 78 -1.48 10.89 9.20
C LYS A 78 -2.29 9.71 8.71
N VAL A 79 -1.84 9.13 7.61
CA VAL A 79 -2.53 8.01 6.96
C VAL A 79 -1.52 6.90 6.78
N ASN A 80 -1.80 5.76 7.39
CA ASN A 80 -0.97 4.56 7.31
C ASN A 80 -1.83 3.37 6.87
N THR A 81 -1.17 2.29 6.46
CA THR A 81 -1.84 1.07 6.00
C THR A 81 -1.28 -0.14 6.74
N ILE A 82 -2.15 -1.06 7.14
CA ILE A 82 -1.76 -2.36 7.68
C ILE A 82 -2.09 -3.47 6.68
N ALA A 83 -1.22 -4.48 6.60
CA ALA A 83 -1.44 -5.74 5.90
C ALA A 83 -1.53 -6.85 6.96
N PRO A 84 -2.73 -7.10 7.52
CA PRO A 84 -2.89 -8.02 8.62
C PRO A 84 -2.86 -9.48 8.15
N LEU A 85 -2.28 -10.33 8.99
CA LEU A 85 -2.40 -11.78 8.93
C LEU A 85 -3.03 -12.26 10.25
N ALA A 86 -4.32 -12.56 10.19
CA ALA A 86 -5.09 -13.04 11.34
C ALA A 86 -6.01 -14.21 10.94
N ALA A 87 -6.23 -15.11 11.89
CA ALA A 87 -7.25 -16.13 11.89
C ALA A 87 -8.62 -15.45 12.01
N THR A 88 -9.44 -15.62 10.98
CA THR A 88 -10.81 -15.13 10.90
C THR A 88 -11.61 -16.13 10.08
N ARG A 89 -12.94 -15.98 10.03
CA ARG A 89 -13.79 -16.73 9.10
C ARG A 89 -13.32 -16.69 7.63
N LEU A 90 -12.55 -15.66 7.23
CA LEU A 90 -12.00 -15.56 5.87
C LEU A 90 -10.74 -16.44 5.65
N THR A 91 -10.07 -16.89 6.70
CA THR A 91 -8.78 -17.60 6.65
C THR A 91 -8.82 -18.99 7.27
N GLU A 92 -9.92 -19.36 7.92
CA GLU A 92 -10.15 -20.65 8.59
C GLU A 92 -9.96 -21.86 7.65
N ASP A 93 -10.49 -21.80 6.43
CA ASP A 93 -10.43 -22.93 5.48
C ASP A 93 -9.08 -23.04 4.73
N VAL A 94 -8.18 -22.06 4.93
CA VAL A 94 -6.95 -21.93 4.12
C VAL A 94 -5.69 -22.26 4.94
N MET A 95 -5.77 -22.28 6.27
CA MET A 95 -4.61 -22.44 7.15
C MET A 95 -4.76 -23.63 8.11
N PRO A 96 -3.67 -24.37 8.40
CA PRO A 96 -3.65 -25.39 9.43
C PRO A 96 -4.07 -24.84 10.82
N PRO A 97 -4.81 -25.63 11.63
CA PRO A 97 -5.32 -25.20 12.93
C PRO A 97 -4.26 -24.66 13.90
N ASP A 98 -3.05 -25.22 13.89
CA ASP A 98 -1.98 -24.79 14.80
C ASP A 98 -1.37 -23.43 14.41
N MET A 99 -1.48 -23.04 13.13
CA MET A 99 -1.16 -21.68 12.71
C MET A 99 -2.26 -20.70 13.11
N LEU A 100 -3.54 -21.07 12.93
CA LEU A 100 -4.68 -20.23 13.31
C LEU A 100 -4.64 -19.84 14.79
N LYS A 101 -4.26 -20.76 15.69
CA LYS A 101 -4.09 -20.50 17.14
C LYS A 101 -3.13 -19.35 17.45
N LYS A 102 -2.12 -19.13 16.60
CA LYS A 102 -1.08 -18.10 16.77
C LYS A 102 -1.46 -16.77 16.09
N LEU A 103 -2.36 -16.79 15.11
CA LEU A 103 -2.74 -15.64 14.31
C LEU A 103 -3.96 -14.90 14.89
N LYS A 104 -3.96 -14.63 16.20
CA LYS A 104 -5.11 -13.96 16.81
C LYS A 104 -5.18 -12.48 16.40
N PRO A 105 -6.38 -11.88 16.18
CA PRO A 105 -6.52 -10.46 15.86
C PRO A 105 -5.85 -9.51 16.86
N GLU A 106 -5.76 -9.92 18.13
CA GLU A 106 -5.07 -9.20 19.21
C GLU A 106 -3.58 -9.04 18.94
N MET A 107 -2.99 -9.86 18.06
CA MET A 107 -1.59 -9.72 17.62
C MET A 107 -1.39 -8.61 16.58
N VAL A 108 -2.48 -8.05 16.03
CA VAL A 108 -2.47 -6.95 15.05
C VAL A 108 -2.97 -5.65 15.68
N ALA A 109 -3.94 -5.74 16.60
CA ALA A 109 -4.58 -4.57 17.20
C ALA A 109 -3.61 -3.52 17.79
N PRO A 110 -2.51 -3.89 18.50
CA PRO A 110 -1.56 -2.91 19.02
C PRO A 110 -0.93 -2.02 17.94
N LEU A 111 -0.66 -2.56 16.74
CA LEU A 111 -0.14 -1.77 15.63
C LEU A 111 -1.18 -0.75 15.15
N ALA A 112 -2.43 -1.15 15.00
CA ALA A 112 -3.50 -0.24 14.58
C ALA A 112 -3.69 0.89 15.61
N LEU A 113 -3.65 0.55 16.91
CA LEU A 113 -3.71 1.54 18.00
C LEU A 113 -2.51 2.48 17.97
N TYR A 114 -1.29 1.95 17.81
CA TYR A 114 -0.09 2.77 17.73
C TYR A 114 -0.13 3.73 16.53
N LEU A 115 -0.52 3.27 15.34
CA LEU A 115 -0.65 4.13 14.16
C LEU A 115 -1.74 5.21 14.32
N CYS A 116 -2.71 5.00 15.22
CA CYS A 116 -3.73 5.96 15.61
C CYS A 116 -3.38 6.81 16.83
N ALA A 117 -2.23 6.58 17.46
CA ALA A 117 -1.80 7.35 18.60
C ALA A 117 -1.30 8.74 18.18
N GLU A 118 -1.47 9.73 19.06
CA GLU A 118 -0.98 11.09 18.83
C GLU A 118 0.55 11.10 18.66
N GLN A 119 1.24 10.29 19.47
CA GLN A 119 2.70 10.15 19.50
C GLN A 119 3.29 9.51 18.24
N CYS A 120 2.48 8.85 17.41
CA CYS A 120 2.97 8.26 16.18
C CYS A 120 3.41 9.38 15.21
N ALA A 121 4.71 9.45 14.96
CA ALA A 121 5.31 10.39 14.02
C ALA A 121 5.02 10.03 12.56
N GLU A 122 4.71 8.76 12.29
CA GLU A 122 4.73 8.16 10.96
C GLU A 122 3.49 8.43 10.11
N SER A 123 3.69 8.64 8.82
CA SER A 123 2.63 8.72 7.81
C SER A 123 3.17 8.11 6.51
N GLY A 124 2.33 7.40 5.76
CA GLY A 124 2.77 6.77 4.51
C GLY A 124 3.28 5.34 4.63
N LEU A 125 3.17 4.69 5.80
CA LEU A 125 3.67 3.34 5.99
C LEU A 125 2.68 2.28 5.49
N VAL A 126 3.22 1.18 4.98
CA VAL A 126 2.51 -0.10 4.84
C VAL A 126 3.21 -1.10 5.75
N VAL A 127 2.51 -1.66 6.73
CA VAL A 127 3.10 -2.55 7.73
C VAL A 127 2.38 -3.90 7.73
N ASN A 128 3.12 -4.97 7.45
CA ASN A 128 2.66 -6.34 7.66
C ASN A 128 2.62 -6.64 9.16
N ALA A 129 1.56 -7.28 9.63
CA ALA A 129 1.40 -7.64 11.04
C ALA A 129 0.64 -8.95 11.22
N GLY A 130 1.19 -9.88 11.99
CA GLY A 130 0.50 -11.12 12.35
C GLY A 130 1.37 -12.07 13.17
N GLY A 131 0.75 -12.79 14.11
CA GLY A 131 1.46 -13.78 14.94
C GLY A 131 2.61 -13.21 15.78
N GLY A 132 2.64 -11.90 16.04
CA GLY A 132 3.72 -11.21 16.73
C GLY A 132 4.86 -10.72 15.82
N PHE A 133 4.78 -10.96 14.52
CA PHE A 133 5.73 -10.47 13.54
C PHE A 133 5.24 -9.17 12.90
N PHE A 134 6.18 -8.24 12.70
CA PHE A 134 5.95 -6.96 12.07
C PHE A 134 7.06 -6.67 11.06
N SER A 135 6.69 -6.19 9.87
CA SER A 135 7.66 -5.78 8.85
C SER A 135 7.06 -4.68 7.99
N ARG A 136 7.88 -3.79 7.44
CA ARG A 136 7.42 -2.77 6.50
C ARG A 136 7.41 -3.31 5.06
N ALA A 137 6.34 -3.01 4.33
CA ALA A 137 6.29 -3.10 2.87
C ALA A 137 6.32 -1.68 2.26
N ALA A 138 6.84 -1.55 1.05
CA ALA A 138 6.89 -0.28 0.34
C ALA A 138 7.01 -0.47 -1.17
N VAL A 139 6.58 0.54 -1.93
CA VAL A 139 6.93 0.69 -3.34
C VAL A 139 8.28 1.38 -3.42
N ALA A 140 9.22 0.80 -4.16
CA ALA A 140 10.52 1.36 -4.44
C ALA A 140 10.75 1.34 -5.96
N SER A 141 11.60 2.25 -6.46
CA SER A 141 12.08 2.20 -7.85
C SER A 141 13.58 1.97 -7.85
N ALA A 142 14.03 1.20 -8.84
CA ALA A 142 15.43 1.15 -9.24
C ALA A 142 15.90 2.53 -9.75
N PRO A 143 17.22 2.79 -9.74
CA PRO A 143 17.79 3.94 -10.43
C PRO A 143 17.35 4.01 -11.90
N VAL A 144 17.26 5.24 -12.43
CA VAL A 144 16.91 5.46 -13.83
C VAL A 144 18.08 5.07 -14.72
N VAL A 145 17.80 4.32 -15.79
CA VAL A 145 18.75 3.99 -16.84
C VAL A 145 18.35 4.77 -18.09
N GLN A 146 19.20 5.69 -18.54
CA GLN A 146 18.99 6.38 -19.80
C GLN A 146 19.41 5.46 -20.96
N VAL A 147 18.44 5.05 -21.78
CA VAL A 147 18.70 4.28 -23.01
C VAL A 147 18.69 5.24 -24.20
N GLY A 148 19.78 5.25 -24.97
CA GLY A 148 19.96 6.18 -26.09
C GLY A 148 20.45 7.56 -25.65
N ASP A 149 20.26 8.57 -26.51
CA ASP A 149 20.78 9.92 -26.32
C ASP A 149 19.79 10.90 -25.65
N GLY A 150 18.56 10.44 -25.36
CA GLY A 150 17.49 11.27 -24.82
C GLY A 150 16.91 12.29 -25.81
N GLN A 151 17.36 12.28 -27.06
CA GLN A 151 16.86 13.14 -28.15
C GLN A 151 15.96 12.37 -29.11
N GLN A 152 16.26 11.08 -29.32
CA GLN A 152 15.47 10.17 -30.15
C GLN A 152 14.92 9.02 -29.31
N ALA A 153 13.83 8.43 -29.79
CA ALA A 153 13.27 7.23 -29.16
C ALA A 153 14.27 6.06 -29.29
N PRO A 154 14.60 5.36 -28.19
CA PRO A 154 15.46 4.20 -28.28
C PRO A 154 14.77 3.07 -29.05
N THR A 155 15.56 2.29 -29.77
CA THR A 155 15.12 1.07 -30.44
C THR A 155 14.82 -0.04 -29.43
N VAL A 156 14.03 -1.04 -29.85
CA VAL A 156 13.73 -2.21 -29.00
C VAL A 156 15.01 -2.97 -28.65
N GLU A 157 15.95 -3.04 -29.58
CA GLU A 157 17.26 -3.68 -29.43
C GLU A 157 18.14 -2.95 -28.41
N GLU A 158 18.09 -1.61 -28.37
CA GLU A 158 18.80 -0.82 -27.36
C GLU A 158 18.21 -1.04 -25.96
N ILE A 159 16.88 -1.09 -25.83
CA ILE A 159 16.23 -1.43 -24.55
C ILE A 159 16.64 -2.82 -24.10
N HIS A 160 16.60 -3.81 -25.00
CA HIS A 160 16.98 -5.19 -24.68
C HIS A 160 18.43 -5.29 -24.20
N ARG A 161 19.36 -4.53 -24.82
CA ARG A 161 20.77 -4.51 -24.41
C ARG A 161 20.97 -3.99 -22.99
N HIS A 162 20.12 -3.07 -22.53
CA HIS A 162 20.17 -2.49 -21.17
C HIS A 162 19.21 -3.18 -20.19
N TRP A 163 18.50 -4.24 -20.59
CA TRP A 163 17.43 -4.83 -19.77
C TRP A 163 17.90 -5.29 -18.38
N ALA A 164 19.10 -5.86 -18.29
CA ALA A 164 19.66 -6.28 -17.00
C ALA A 164 19.91 -5.11 -16.03
N GLU A 165 20.21 -3.92 -16.56
CA GLU A 165 20.37 -2.70 -15.75
C GLU A 165 19.00 -2.15 -15.34
N ILE A 166 18.04 -2.12 -16.27
CA ILE A 166 16.66 -1.65 -16.05
C ILE A 166 15.93 -2.52 -15.01
N ASP A 167 16.09 -3.84 -15.07
CA ASP A 167 15.43 -4.81 -14.18
C ASP A 167 16.12 -4.93 -12.81
N SER A 168 17.33 -4.37 -12.66
CA SER A 168 18.09 -4.46 -11.41
C SER A 168 17.40 -3.65 -10.31
N LEU A 169 17.07 -4.32 -9.20
CA LEU A 169 16.59 -3.65 -7.99
C LEU A 169 17.75 -3.19 -7.07
N GLU A 170 19.01 -3.36 -7.49
CA GLU A 170 20.15 -2.84 -6.72
C GLU A 170 20.04 -1.32 -6.53
N SER A 171 20.34 -0.84 -5.33
CA SER A 171 20.22 0.58 -4.96
C SER A 171 18.81 1.17 -5.12
N SER A 172 17.76 0.32 -5.20
CA SER A 172 16.38 0.79 -5.22
C SER A 172 16.04 1.63 -3.99
N ARG A 173 15.27 2.69 -4.22
CA ARG A 173 14.84 3.61 -3.15
C ARG A 173 13.36 3.89 -3.20
N GLN A 174 12.86 4.36 -2.07
CA GLN A 174 11.49 4.84 -1.95
C GLN A 174 11.44 6.33 -2.20
N TYR A 175 10.30 6.78 -2.70
CA TYR A 175 10.03 8.19 -2.96
C TYR A 175 8.93 8.69 -2.05
N GLN A 176 9.07 9.95 -1.63
CA GLN A 176 8.06 10.61 -0.80
C GLN A 176 6.76 10.79 -1.59
N ASP A 177 6.88 11.24 -2.84
CA ASP A 177 5.80 11.50 -3.79
C ASP A 177 6.25 11.22 -5.24
N ALA A 178 5.33 11.33 -6.18
CA ALA A 178 5.58 11.08 -7.60
C ALA A 178 6.55 12.09 -8.24
N ASN A 179 6.55 13.35 -7.80
CA ASN A 179 7.41 14.38 -8.37
C ASN A 179 8.88 14.10 -8.03
N ALA A 180 9.16 13.69 -6.79
CA ALA A 180 10.51 13.30 -6.37
C ALA A 180 11.08 12.16 -7.23
N MET A 181 10.23 11.22 -7.67
CA MET A 181 10.63 10.15 -8.57
C MET A 181 10.89 10.65 -9.99
N LEU A 182 10.02 11.51 -10.52
CA LEU A 182 10.17 12.07 -11.86
C LEU A 182 11.42 12.96 -12.00
N MET A 183 11.83 13.65 -10.92
CA MET A 183 13.04 14.48 -10.94
C MET A 183 14.30 13.66 -11.26
N ASP A 184 14.35 12.38 -10.91
CA ASP A 184 15.49 11.52 -11.26
C ASP A 184 15.57 11.23 -12.76
N MET A 185 14.44 11.25 -13.46
CA MET A 185 14.39 11.07 -14.90
C MET A 185 14.75 12.35 -15.66
N LEU A 186 14.80 13.49 -14.96
CA LEU A 186 15.10 14.81 -15.53
C LEU A 186 16.49 15.33 -15.15
N ALA A 187 17.21 14.63 -14.28
CA ALA A 187 18.55 14.97 -13.81
C ALA A 187 19.63 14.52 -14.79
#